data_AF-A0A4Q3IR34-F1
#
_entry.id   AF-A0A4Q3IR34-F1
#
_cell.length_a   1.000
_cell.length_b   1.000
_cell.length_c   1.000
_cell.angle_alpha   90.00
_cell.angle_beta   90.00
_cell.angle_gamma   90.00
#
_symmetry.space_group_name_H-M   'P 1'
#
loop_
_entity.id
_entity.type
_entity.pdbx_description
1 polymer ?
#
loop_
_entity_poly.entity_id
_entity_poly.type
_entity_poly.pdbx_seq_one_letter_code
_entity_poly.pdbx_strand_id
1 'polypeptide(L)'
;YVDLTDRANIYEAALIKTAIDTMKTIVSQNPELTEPTDKAITTSLSFYKDKKGDLMDQFARIYALNFSMEELQQIVAFYDSPVGQKLSNANANLNEGMQTIMGIFEANLKKEFFAKVRAELKAAGFDT
;
A
#
# COMPACT_ATOMS: atom_id res chain seq x y z
N TYR A 1 -1.98 4.21 -18.82
CA TYR A 1 -1.04 4.14 -17.68
C TYR A 1 -1.59 4.78 -16.41
N VAL A 2 -2.24 5.95 -16.47
CA VAL A 2 -3.03 6.52 -15.36
C VAL A 2 -3.86 5.46 -14.63
N ASP A 3 -4.46 4.54 -15.40
CA ASP A 3 -5.26 3.40 -14.96
C ASP A 3 -4.51 2.35 -14.09
N LEU A 4 -3.18 2.24 -14.15
CA LEU A 4 -2.40 1.30 -13.33
C LEU A 4 -2.09 1.81 -11.94
N THR A 5 -1.76 3.09 -11.84
CA THR A 5 -1.73 3.84 -10.58
C THR A 5 -3.12 4.00 -9.96
N ASP A 6 -4.17 3.94 -10.79
CA ASP A 6 -5.56 4.01 -10.36
C ASP A 6 -6.10 2.69 -9.80
N ARG A 7 -5.59 1.53 -10.22
CA ARG A 7 -6.06 0.21 -9.75
C ARG A 7 -6.04 0.00 -8.25
N ALA A 8 -5.19 0.72 -7.52
CA ALA A 8 -5.15 0.65 -6.06
C ALA A 8 -6.12 1.63 -5.37
N ASN A 9 -6.95 2.37 -6.12
CA ASN A 9 -7.87 3.40 -5.63
C ASN A 9 -7.18 4.33 -4.60
N ILE A 10 -5.88 4.62 -4.81
CA ILE A 10 -5.04 5.26 -3.78
C ILE A 10 -5.55 6.67 -3.49
N TYR A 11 -6.03 7.36 -4.53
CA TYR A 11 -6.59 8.69 -4.40
C TYR A 11 -7.89 8.66 -3.59
N GLU A 12 -8.83 7.78 -3.95
CA GLU A 12 -10.10 7.59 -3.26
C GLU A 12 -9.90 7.13 -1.81
N ALA A 13 -8.99 6.20 -1.58
CA ALA A 13 -8.63 5.72 -0.25
C ALA A 13 -8.04 6.86 0.61
N ALA A 14 -7.17 7.69 0.03
CA ALA A 14 -6.62 8.87 0.70
C ALA A 14 -7.71 9.90 1.04
N LEU A 15 -8.66 10.15 0.14
CA LEU A 15 -9.78 11.05 0.38
C LEU A 15 -10.71 10.52 1.49
N ILE A 16 -11.09 9.25 1.45
CA ILE A 16 -11.95 8.63 2.48
C ILE A 16 -11.26 8.66 3.85
N LYS A 17 -9.97 8.30 3.90
CA LYS A 17 -9.20 8.36 5.15
C LYS A 17 -9.17 9.78 5.70
N THR A 18 -8.92 10.77 4.85
CA THR A 18 -8.91 12.19 5.25
C THR A 18 -10.26 12.63 5.79
N ALA A 19 -11.36 12.21 5.16
CA ALA A 19 -12.71 12.48 5.64
C ALA A 19 -12.98 11.87 7.02
N ILE A 20 -12.60 10.61 7.25
CA ILE A 20 -12.75 9.93 8.55
C ILE A 20 -11.94 10.65 9.62
N ASP A 21 -10.67 10.98 9.34
CA ASP A 21 -9.79 11.66 10.28
C ASP A 21 -10.32 13.07 10.61
N THR A 22 -10.89 13.78 9.64
CA THR A 22 -11.52 15.09 9.82
C THR A 22 -12.77 14.99 10.69
N MET A 23 -13.66 14.03 10.39
CA MET A 23 -14.86 13.76 11.19
C MET A 23 -14.49 13.49 12.65
N LYS A 24 -13.54 12.57 12.87
CA LYS A 24 -13.07 12.20 14.20
C LYS A 24 -12.52 13.41 14.95
N THR A 25 -11.72 14.25 14.28
CA THR A 25 -11.14 15.45 14.89
C THR A 25 -12.22 16.44 15.34
N ILE A 26 -13.14 16.82 14.44
CA ILE A 26 -14.15 17.84 14.73
C ILE A 26 -15.16 17.36 15.77
N VAL A 27 -15.69 16.13 15.60
CA VAL A 27 -16.72 15.58 16.50
C VAL A 27 -16.16 15.24 17.88
N SER A 28 -14.87 14.86 17.98
CA SER A 28 -14.25 14.61 19.29
C SER A 28 -14.22 15.87 20.18
N GLN A 29 -14.15 17.06 19.55
CA GLN A 29 -14.10 18.34 20.25
C GLN A 29 -15.48 18.99 20.38
N ASN A 30 -16.37 18.74 19.40
CA ASN A 30 -17.70 19.36 19.32
C ASN A 30 -18.73 18.32 18.85
N PRO A 31 -19.25 17.45 19.75
CA PRO A 31 -20.14 16.35 19.39
C PRO A 31 -21.42 16.80 18.67
N GLU A 32 -21.92 17.99 18.99
CA GLU A 32 -23.10 18.61 18.37
C GLU A 32 -22.90 18.97 16.88
N LEU A 33 -21.64 19.06 16.42
CA LEU A 33 -21.32 19.36 15.02
C LEU A 33 -21.28 18.13 14.12
N THR A 34 -21.67 16.95 14.60
CA THR A 34 -21.62 15.70 13.82
C THR A 34 -22.32 15.82 12.46
N GLU A 35 -23.60 16.21 12.44
CA GLU A 35 -24.37 16.30 11.20
C GLU A 35 -23.91 17.45 10.26
N PRO A 36 -23.63 18.68 10.76
CA PRO A 36 -23.00 19.72 9.93
C PRO A 36 -21.65 19.30 9.33
N THR A 37 -20.84 18.58 10.10
CA THR A 37 -19.52 18.08 9.66
C THR A 37 -19.66 17.05 8.56
N ASP A 38 -20.61 16.12 8.68
CA ASP A 38 -20.87 15.10 7.67
C ASP A 38 -21.29 15.72 6.32
N LYS A 39 -22.19 16.71 6.38
CA LYS A 39 -22.62 17.45 5.19
C LYS A 39 -21.47 18.23 4.53
N ALA A 40 -20.62 18.87 5.34
CA ALA A 40 -19.45 19.60 4.86
C ALA A 40 -18.42 18.66 4.22
N ILE A 41 -18.18 17.49 4.82
CA ILE A 41 -17.32 16.44 4.28
C ILE A 41 -17.88 15.93 2.95
N THR A 42 -19.17 15.61 2.87
CA THR A 42 -19.81 15.13 1.63
C THR A 42 -19.65 16.13 0.49
N THR A 43 -19.88 17.42 0.77
CA THR A 43 -19.69 18.50 -0.20
C THR A 43 -18.23 18.59 -0.65
N SER A 44 -17.30 18.50 0.31
CA SER A 44 -15.86 18.58 0.04
C SER A 44 -15.37 17.39 -0.79
N LEU A 45 -15.83 16.17 -0.46
CA LEU A 45 -15.50 14.96 -1.21
C LEU A 45 -15.94 15.07 -2.67
N SER A 46 -17.12 15.65 -2.95
CA SER A 46 -17.57 15.88 -4.32
C SER A 46 -16.62 16.80 -5.09
N PHE A 47 -16.12 17.86 -4.46
CA PHE A 47 -15.17 18.78 -5.08
C PHE A 47 -13.81 18.11 -5.36
N TYR A 48 -13.29 17.37 -4.39
CA TYR A 48 -11.98 16.73 -4.53
C TYR A 48 -12.02 15.50 -5.45
N LYS A 49 -13.17 14.85 -5.64
CA LYS A 49 -13.29 13.72 -6.58
C LYS A 49 -12.79 14.09 -7.99
N ASP A 50 -13.04 15.31 -8.44
CA ASP A 50 -12.62 15.79 -9.77
C ASP A 50 -11.14 16.17 -9.85
N LYS A 51 -10.42 16.20 -8.71
CA LYS A 51 -9.00 16.56 -8.61
C LYS A 51 -8.05 15.38 -8.78
N LYS A 52 -8.59 14.19 -9.05
CA LYS A 52 -7.80 12.99 -9.36
C LYS A 52 -6.86 13.20 -10.55
N GLY A 53 -7.33 13.91 -11.60
CA GLY A 53 -6.55 14.18 -12.80
C GLY A 53 -5.22 14.88 -12.51
N ASP A 54 -5.24 15.90 -11.65
CA ASP A 54 -4.05 16.68 -11.27
C ASP A 54 -2.97 15.81 -10.60
N LEU A 55 -3.37 14.80 -9.80
CA LEU A 55 -2.43 13.85 -9.20
C LEU A 55 -1.89 12.85 -10.23
N MET A 56 -2.77 12.37 -11.12
CA MET A 56 -2.38 11.42 -12.16
C MET A 56 -1.38 12.03 -13.16
N ASP A 57 -1.54 13.32 -13.47
CA ASP A 57 -0.58 14.06 -14.29
C ASP A 57 0.80 14.17 -13.62
N GLN A 58 0.82 14.36 -12.30
CA GLN A 58 2.08 14.38 -11.54
C GLN A 58 2.76 13.01 -11.56
N PHE A 59 2.01 11.92 -11.40
CA PHE A 59 2.55 10.57 -11.53
C PHE A 59 3.10 10.34 -12.95
N ALA A 60 2.35 10.71 -13.99
CA ALA A 60 2.81 10.59 -15.37
C ALA A 60 4.14 11.31 -15.62
N ARG A 61 4.35 12.50 -15.02
CA ARG A 61 5.64 13.21 -15.10
C ARG A 61 6.79 12.42 -14.50
N ILE A 62 6.60 11.76 -13.35
CA ILE A 62 7.64 10.92 -12.73
C ILE A 62 8.04 9.80 -13.69
N TYR A 63 7.08 9.12 -14.31
CA TYR A 63 7.36 8.08 -15.29
C TYR A 63 8.08 8.62 -16.53
N ALA A 64 7.64 9.76 -17.07
CA ALA A 64 8.28 10.39 -18.24
C ALA A 64 9.74 10.84 -17.97
N LEU A 65 10.11 11.08 -16.71
CA LEU A 65 11.49 11.40 -16.33
C LEU A 65 12.41 10.16 -16.24
N ASN A 66 11.83 8.97 -16.05
CA ASN A 66 12.59 7.74 -15.78
C ASN A 66 12.55 6.73 -16.95
N PHE A 67 11.61 6.88 -17.87
CA PHE A 67 11.39 5.97 -18.98
C PHE A 67 11.23 6.72 -20.30
N SER A 68 11.76 6.14 -21.36
CA SER A 68 11.50 6.58 -22.72
C SER A 68 10.05 6.31 -23.14
N MET A 69 9.59 6.97 -24.20
CA MET A 69 8.25 6.75 -24.75
C MET A 69 8.02 5.29 -25.17
N GLU A 70 9.04 4.65 -25.74
CA GLU A 70 8.98 3.25 -26.16
C GLU A 70 8.79 2.31 -24.95
N GLU A 71 9.57 2.52 -23.89
CA GLU A 71 9.44 1.74 -22.65
C GLU A 71 8.06 1.95 -22.00
N LEU A 72 7.54 3.18 -21.98
CA LEU A 72 6.19 3.46 -21.48
C LEU A 72 5.12 2.72 -22.28
N GLN A 73 5.24 2.65 -23.60
CA GLN A 73 4.32 1.89 -24.45
C GLN A 73 4.38 0.38 -24.16
N GLN A 74 5.59 -0.17 -23.99
CA GLN A 74 5.77 -1.59 -23.64
C GLN A 74 5.18 -1.91 -22.26
N ILE A 75 5.40 -1.03 -21.27
CA ILE A 75 4.82 -1.17 -19.93
C ILE A 75 3.28 -1.16 -20.01
N VAL A 76 2.69 -0.23 -20.77
CA VAL A 76 1.23 -0.19 -20.97
C VAL A 76 0.73 -1.48 -21.60
N ALA A 77 1.35 -1.92 -22.70
CA ALA A 77 0.96 -3.14 -23.39
C ALA A 77 1.06 -4.39 -22.49
N PHE A 78 2.08 -4.48 -21.64
CA PHE A 78 2.22 -5.56 -20.67
C PHE A 78 1.05 -5.58 -19.68
N TYR A 79 0.74 -4.45 -19.08
CA TYR A 79 -0.30 -4.36 -18.04
C TYR A 79 -1.74 -4.43 -18.58
N ASP A 80 -1.93 -4.19 -19.88
CA ASP A 80 -3.19 -4.44 -20.59
C ASP A 80 -3.37 -5.91 -20.98
N SER A 81 -2.28 -6.69 -21.01
CA SER A 81 -2.35 -8.13 -21.28
C SER A 81 -3.06 -8.89 -20.14
N PRO A 82 -3.68 -10.06 -20.42
CA PRO A 82 -4.32 -10.88 -19.38
C PRO A 82 -3.38 -11.26 -18.22
N VAL A 83 -2.09 -11.48 -18.51
CA VAL A 83 -1.09 -11.81 -17.50
C VAL A 83 -0.73 -10.58 -16.66
N GLY A 84 -0.57 -9.41 -17.28
CA GLY A 84 -0.32 -8.17 -16.57
C GLY A 84 -1.46 -7.77 -15.64
N GLN A 85 -2.71 -7.96 -16.07
CA GLN A 85 -3.90 -7.80 -15.23
C GLN A 85 -3.90 -8.77 -14.05
N LYS A 86 -3.63 -10.06 -14.31
CA LYS A 86 -3.54 -11.08 -13.27
C LYS A 86 -2.46 -10.75 -12.24
N LEU A 87 -1.27 -10.32 -12.68
CA LEU A 87 -0.17 -9.93 -11.80
C LEU A 87 -0.55 -8.72 -10.95
N SER A 88 -1.11 -7.67 -11.57
CA SER A 88 -1.56 -6.46 -10.89
C SER A 88 -2.55 -6.78 -9.76
N ASN A 89 -3.48 -7.70 -9.99
CA ASN A 89 -4.49 -8.07 -8.99
C ASN A 89 -3.95 -9.05 -7.94
N ALA A 90 -3.03 -9.94 -8.33
CA ALA A 90 -2.48 -10.95 -7.43
C ALA A 90 -1.45 -10.38 -6.45
N ASN A 91 -0.78 -9.27 -6.77
CA ASN A 91 0.33 -8.75 -5.97
C ASN A 91 -0.02 -8.50 -4.48
N ALA A 92 -1.24 -8.07 -4.15
CA ALA A 92 -1.66 -7.91 -2.76
C ALA A 92 -1.68 -9.26 -2.02
N ASN A 93 -2.30 -10.28 -2.61
CA ASN A 93 -2.44 -11.61 -2.02
C ASN A 93 -1.11 -12.39 -1.98
N LEU A 94 -0.26 -12.21 -3.01
CA LEU A 94 1.06 -12.83 -3.07
C LEU A 94 1.97 -12.31 -1.94
N ASN A 95 1.91 -11.00 -1.65
CA ASN A 95 2.67 -10.41 -0.55
C ASN A 95 2.27 -10.99 0.81
N GLU A 96 0.98 -11.16 1.08
CA GLU A 96 0.50 -11.77 2.33
C GLU A 96 0.98 -13.22 2.47
N GLY A 97 0.92 -14.00 1.38
CA GLY A 97 1.43 -15.37 1.35
C GLY A 97 2.93 -15.43 1.64
N MET A 98 3.72 -14.55 1.02
CA MET A 98 5.18 -14.46 1.25
C MET A 98 5.52 -14.06 2.69
N GLN A 99 4.79 -13.09 3.26
CA GLN A 99 4.98 -12.68 4.66
C GLN A 99 4.65 -13.82 5.63
N THR A 100 3.59 -14.59 5.36
CA THR A 100 3.23 -15.76 6.17
C THR A 100 4.33 -16.81 6.16
N ILE A 101 4.86 -17.14 4.96
CA ILE A 101 5.96 -18.10 4.80
C ILE A 101 7.22 -17.61 5.53
N MET A 102 7.55 -16.32 5.41
CA MET A 102 8.70 -15.73 6.11
C MET A 102 8.54 -15.83 7.63
N GLY A 103 7.36 -15.56 8.16
CA GLY A 103 7.09 -15.70 9.60
C GLY A 103 7.30 -17.12 10.11
N ILE A 104 6.88 -18.13 9.34
CA ILE A 104 7.10 -19.55 9.67
C ILE A 104 8.60 -19.87 9.64
N PHE A 105 9.30 -19.44 8.60
CA PHE A 105 10.74 -19.63 8.46
C PHE A 105 11.50 -19.02 9.64
N GLU A 106 11.23 -17.76 9.99
CA GLU A 106 11.87 -17.07 11.11
C GLU A 106 11.63 -17.77 12.46
N ALA A 107 10.42 -18.29 12.68
CA ALA A 107 10.08 -18.99 13.92
C ALA A 107 10.90 -20.28 14.07
N ASN A 108 11.13 -21.01 12.98
CA ASN A 108 11.96 -22.21 12.98
C ASN A 108 13.44 -21.86 13.10
N LEU A 109 13.91 -20.88 12.32
CA LEU A 109 15.28 -20.40 12.34
C LEU A 109 15.70 -19.96 13.74
N LYS A 110 14.85 -19.20 14.46
CA LYS A 110 15.14 -18.78 15.84
C LYS A 110 15.44 -19.96 16.77
N LYS A 111 14.65 -21.03 16.67
CA LYS A 111 14.83 -22.23 17.50
C LYS A 111 16.11 -22.98 17.15
N GLU A 112 16.32 -23.22 15.86
CA GLU A 112 17.50 -23.96 15.36
C GLU A 112 18.79 -23.20 15.62
N PHE A 113 18.79 -21.90 15.33
CA PHE A 113 19.94 -21.03 15.56
C PHE A 113 20.30 -20.95 17.04
N PHE A 114 19.31 -20.78 17.93
CA PHE A 114 19.55 -20.79 19.37
C PHE A 114 20.13 -22.11 19.87
N ALA A 115 19.57 -23.25 19.43
CA ALA A 115 20.08 -24.57 19.79
C ALA A 115 21.52 -24.78 19.30
N LYS A 116 21.82 -24.31 18.08
CA LYS A 116 23.16 -24.37 17.49
C LYS A 116 24.17 -23.54 18.29
N VAL A 117 23.83 -22.30 18.61
CA VAL A 117 24.67 -21.41 19.44
C VAL A 117 24.93 -22.03 20.82
N ARG A 118 23.92 -22.59 21.49
CA ARG A 118 24.13 -23.28 22.78
C ARG A 118 25.06 -24.49 22.66
N ALA A 119 24.91 -25.28 21.60
CA ALA A 119 25.80 -26.41 21.36
C ALA A 119 27.26 -25.97 21.16
N GLU A 120 27.49 -24.87 20.46
CA GLU A 120 28.82 -24.29 20.26
C GLU A 120 29.42 -23.74 21.56
N LEU A 121 28.63 -23.01 22.36
CA LEU A 121 29.06 -22.51 23.68
C LEU A 121 29.43 -23.65 24.62
N LYS A 122 28.63 -24.72 24.65
CA LYS A 122 28.92 -25.93 25.44
C LYS A 122 30.21 -26.61 24.97
N ALA A 123 30.43 -26.72 23.66
CA ALA A 123 31.66 -27.28 23.09
C ALA A 123 32.90 -26.43 23.44
N ALA A 124 32.72 -25.11 23.60
CA ALA A 124 33.76 -24.18 24.06
C ALA A 124 33.94 -24.16 25.59
N GLY A 125 33.19 -24.98 26.35
CA GLY A 125 33.33 -25.11 27.80
C GLY A 125 32.52 -24.10 28.62
N PHE A 126 31.62 -23.34 27.99
CA PHE A 126 30.67 -22.47 28.69
C PHE A 126 29.37 -23.23 28.95
N ASP A 127 28.99 -23.40 30.22
CA ASP A 127 27.75 -24.07 30.61
C ASP A 127 26.60 -23.05 30.57
N THR A 128 25.81 -23.07 29.49
CA THR A 128 24.62 -22.19 29.30
C THR A 128 23.40 -22.94 28.79
#